data_AF-A0A2V5U2R6-F1
#
_entry.id   AF-A0A2V5U2R6-F1
#
_cell.length_a   1.000
_cell.length_b   1.000
_cell.length_c   1.000
_cell.angle_alpha   90.00
_cell.angle_beta   90.00
_cell.angle_gamma   90.00
#
_symmetry.space_group_name_H-M   'P 1'
#
loop_
_entity.id
_entity.type
_entity.pdbx_description
1 polymer ?
#
loop_
_entity_poly.entity_id
_entity_poly.type
_entity_poly.pdbx_seq_one_letter_code
_entity_poly.pdbx_strand_id
1 'polypeptide(L)' 'MGVACLINASRCGRVHCRFTGPFFILGALTSLGYGLGLVPLGPSGWSWIGLGTIIGAIGFTWVPELFLGPYR' A
#
# COMPACT_ATOMS: atom_id res chain seq x y z
N MET A 1 2.01 2.78 8.75
CA MET A 1 2.36 3.61 7.58
C MET A 1 1.14 4.09 6.80
N GLY A 2 0.18 3.23 6.42
CA GLY A 2 -0.97 3.64 5.58
C GLY A 2 -1.79 4.85 6.06
N VAL A 3 -2.22 4.86 7.33
CA VAL A 3 -2.99 5.99 7.90
C VAL A 3 -2.18 7.28 7.96
N ALA A 4 -0.89 7.19 8.30
CA ALA A 4 0.02 8.34 8.32
C ALA A 4 0.21 8.94 6.92
N CYS A 5 0.30 8.09 5.87
CA CYS A 5 0.33 8.54 4.48
C CYS A 5 -0.95 9.27 4.08
N LEU A 6 -2.14 8.79 4.50
CA LEU A 6 -3.40 9.47 4.22
C LEU A 6 -3.51 10.84 4.92
N ILE A 7 -3.08 10.94 6.18
CA ILE A 7 -3.04 12.22 6.92
C ILE A 7 -2.03 13.18 6.27
N ASN A 8 -0.90 12.67 5.77
CA ASN A 8 0.07 13.49 5.05
C ASN A 8 -0.48 13.92 3.68
N ALA A 9 -1.21 13.06 2.98
CA ALA A 9 -1.85 13.39 1.71
C ALA A 9 -2.88 14.53 1.88
N SER A 10 -3.67 14.52 2.95
CA SER A 10 -4.66 15.58 3.21
C SER A 10 -4.03 16.91 3.62
N ARG A 11 -2.80 16.91 4.18
CA ARG A 11 -2.07 18.12 4.56
C ARG A 11 -1.21 18.69 3.43
N CYS A 12 -0.54 17.83 2.67
CA CYS A 12 0.45 18.24 1.66
C CYS A 12 -0.05 18.16 0.21
N GLY A 13 -1.20 17.51 -0.06
CA GLY A 13 -1.71 17.31 -1.42
C GLY A 13 -0.85 16.36 -2.28
N ARG A 14 0.09 15.63 -1.65
CA ARG A 14 1.02 14.74 -2.34
C ARG A 14 0.29 13.53 -2.93
N VAL A 15 0.43 13.33 -4.25
CA VAL A 15 -0.28 12.26 -4.96
C VAL A 15 0.19 10.88 -4.51
N HIS A 16 1.49 10.64 -4.35
CA HIS A 16 2.01 9.34 -3.89
C HIS A 16 1.39 8.91 -2.55
N CYS A 17 1.22 9.84 -1.60
CA CYS A 17 0.65 9.55 -0.28
C CYS A 17 -0.84 9.17 -0.35
N ARG A 18 -1.57 9.70 -1.35
CA ARG A 18 -3.00 9.38 -1.58
C ARG A 18 -3.20 7.96 -2.10
N PHE A 19 -2.24 7.41 -2.86
CA PHE A 19 -2.32 6.05 -3.42
C PHE A 19 -1.62 5.01 -2.56
N THR A 20 -0.44 5.32 -2.01
CA THR A 20 0.31 4.41 -1.12
C THR A 20 -0.41 4.19 0.21
N GLY A 21 -1.14 5.19 0.72
CA GLY A 21 -1.89 5.09 1.98
C GLY A 21 -2.92 3.96 1.98
N PRO A 22 -3.90 3.95 1.06
CA PRO A 22 -4.86 2.86 0.91
C PRO A 22 -4.18 1.52 0.62
N PHE A 23 -3.14 1.50 -0.22
CA PHE A 23 -2.40 0.28 -0.53
C PHE A 23 -1.79 -0.37 0.72
N PHE A 24 -1.14 0.41 1.59
CA PHE A 24 -0.60 -0.12 2.84
C PHE A 24 -1.68 -0.59 3.82
N ILE A 25 -2.87 0.03 3.80
CA ILE A 25 -4.01 -0.44 4.61
C ILE A 25 -4.48 -1.80 4.09
N LEU A 26 -4.62 -1.97 2.76
CA LEU A 26 -4.98 -3.25 2.16
C LEU A 26 -3.93 -4.33 2.45
N GLY A 27 -2.63 -4.01 2.36
CA GLY A 27 -1.56 -4.94 2.74
C GLY A 27 -1.61 -5.36 4.21
N ALA A 28 -1.94 -4.43 5.11
CA ALA A 28 -2.13 -4.73 6.53
C ALA A 28 -3.36 -5.63 6.78
N LEU A 29 -4.49 -5.34 6.12
CA LEU A 29 -5.69 -6.18 6.20
C LEU A 29 -5.44 -7.58 5.64
N THR A 30 -4.69 -7.68 4.54
CA THR A 30 -4.33 -8.97 3.92
C THR A 30 -3.41 -9.77 4.85
N SER A 31 -2.43 -9.10 5.48
CA SER A 31 -1.55 -9.72 6.49
C SER A 31 -2.33 -10.22 7.70
N LEU A 32 -3.28 -9.42 8.20
CA LEU A 32 -4.14 -9.78 9.31
C LEU A 32 -5.06 -10.96 8.94
N GLY A 33 -5.72 -10.91 7.79
CA GLY A 33 -6.58 -11.98 7.30
C GLY A 33 -5.82 -13.29 7.11
N TYR A 34 -4.60 -13.24 6.59
CA TYR A 34 -3.75 -14.42 6.47
C TYR A 34 -3.31 -14.96 7.82
N GLY A 35 -2.92 -14.10 8.77
CA GLY A 35 -2.59 -14.50 10.14
C GLY A 35 -3.77 -15.10 10.91
N LEU A 36 -5.00 -14.68 10.60
CA LEU A 36 -6.24 -15.25 11.15
C LEU A 36 -6.72 -16.50 10.40
N GLY A 37 -6.03 -16.94 9.34
CA GLY A 37 -6.41 -18.10 8.53
C GLY A 37 -7.63 -17.86 7.61
N LEU A 38 -8.06 -16.60 7.44
CA LEU A 38 -9.21 -16.23 6.60
C LEU A 38 -8.86 -16.16 5.11
N VAL A 39 -7.57 -16.03 4.78
CA VAL A 39 -7.10 -15.93 3.39
C VAL A 39 -6.23 -17.15 3.07
N PRO A 40 -6.64 -18.03 2.14
CA PRO A 40 -5.85 -19.21 1.80
C PRO A 40 -4.76 -18.87 0.77
N LEU A 41 -3.68 -18.22 1.22
CA LEU A 41 -2.52 -17.88 0.36
C LEU A 41 -1.49 -19.01 0.23
N GLY A 42 -1.76 -20.17 0.85
CA GLY A 42 -0.86 -21.33 0.83
C GLY A 42 0.43 -21.15 1.65
N PRO A 43 1.35 -22.13 1.62
CA PRO A 43 2.52 -22.16 2.51
C PRO A 43 3.46 -20.94 2.39
N SER A 44 3.48 -20.31 1.20
CA SER A 44 4.30 -19.13 0.90
C SER A 44 3.52 -17.81 0.99
N GLY A 45 2.35 -17.80 1.64
CA GLY A 45 1.49 -16.60 1.71
C GLY A 45 2.18 -15.37 2.29
N TRP A 46 3.00 -15.53 3.33
CA TRP A 46 3.81 -14.43 3.88
C TRP A 46 4.80 -13.85 2.87
N SER A 47 5.43 -14.70 2.05
CA SER A 47 6.35 -14.27 1.00
C SER A 47 5.63 -13.49 -0.09
N TRP A 48 4.43 -13.94 -0.50
CA TRP A 48 3.61 -13.25 -1.50
C TRP A 48 3.11 -11.90 -0.99
N ILE A 49 2.64 -11.83 0.26
CA ILE A 49 2.22 -10.58 0.90
C ILE A 49 3.39 -9.61 0.97
N GLY A 50 4.56 -10.07 1.42
CA GLY A 50 5.76 -9.24 1.53
C GLY A 50 6.21 -8.71 0.17
N LEU A 51 6.36 -9.60 -0.81
CA LEU A 51 6.79 -9.24 -2.17
C LEU A 51 5.80 -8.27 -2.83
N GLY A 52 4.50 -8.58 -2.75
CA GLY A 52 3.43 -7.73 -3.29
C GLY A 52 3.42 -6.34 -2.63
N THR A 53 3.61 -6.28 -1.31
CA THR A 53 3.67 -5.01 -0.58
C THR A 53 4.88 -4.17 -1.01
N ILE A 54 6.06 -4.77 -1.19
CA ILE A 54 7.27 -4.05 -1.61
C ILE A 54 7.13 -3.55 -3.04
N ILE A 55 6.78 -4.42 -3.98
CA ILE A 55 6.63 -4.06 -5.41
C ILE A 55 5.54 -3.01 -5.57
N GLY A 56 4.39 -3.20 -4.92
CA GLY A 56 3.29 -2.25 -4.98
C GLY A 56 3.65 -0.90 -4.35
N ALA A 57 4.34 -0.88 -3.21
CA ALA A 57 4.78 0.37 -2.58
C ALA A 57 5.72 1.18 -3.49
N ILE A 58 6.68 0.51 -4.15
CA ILE A 58 7.57 1.16 -5.13
C ILE A 58 6.75 1.69 -6.31
N GLY A 59 5.88 0.86 -6.90
CA GLY A 59 5.05 1.26 -8.03
C GLY A 59 4.16 2.47 -7.70
N PHE A 60 3.43 2.43 -6.60
CA PHE A 60 2.53 3.52 -6.17
C PHE A 60 3.26 4.79 -5.71
N THR A 61 4.56 4.73 -5.47
CA THR A 61 5.34 5.94 -5.18
C THR A 61 5.60 6.76 -6.44
N TRP A 62 5.97 6.10 -7.54
CA TRP A 62 6.43 6.79 -8.76
C TRP A 62 5.36 6.87 -9.86
N VAL A 63 4.61 5.79 -10.07
CA VAL A 63 3.66 5.68 -11.19
C VAL A 63 2.55 6.75 -11.11
N PRO A 64 1.88 6.98 -9.97
CA PRO A 64 0.85 8.01 -9.89
C PRO A 64 1.41 9.42 -10.11
N GLU A 65 2.63 9.70 -9.62
CA GLU A 65 3.27 11.00 -9.79
C GLU A 65 3.68 11.25 -11.26
N LEU A 66 4.08 10.20 -12.00
CA LEU A 66 4.39 10.28 -13.43
C LEU A 66 3.16 10.69 -14.27
N PHE A 67 1.97 10.19 -13.94
CA PHE A 67 0.74 10.47 -14.70
C PHE A 67 0.01 11.73 -14.25
N LEU A 68 -0.02 12.00 -12.95
CA LEU A 68 -0.89 13.02 -12.35
C LEU A 68 -0.13 14.28 -11.91
N GLY A 69 1.21 14.22 -11.90
CA GLY A 69 2.08 15.19 -11.27
C GLY A 69 2.28 14.91 -9.76
N PRO A 70 3.27 15.55 -9.12
CA PRO A 70 3.62 15.28 -7.72
C PRO A 70 2.57 15.79 -6.71
N TYR A 71 1.76 16.80 -7.07
CA TYR A 71 0.81 17.45 -6.16
C TYR A 71 -0.57 17.64 -6.81
N ARG A 72 -1.63 17.36 -6.03
CA ARG A 72 -3.04 17.62 -6.36
C ARG A 72 -3.91 17.83 -5.13
#